data_AF-A0A7M4AQL2-F1
#
_entry.id   AF-A0A7M4AQL2-F1
#
_cell.length_a   1.000
_cell.length_b   1.000
_cell.length_c   1.000
_cell.angle_alpha   90.00
_cell.angle_beta   90.00
_cell.angle_gamma   90.00
#
_symmetry.space_group_name_H-M   'P 1'
#
loop_
_entity.id
_entity.type
_entity.pdbx_description
1 polymer ?
#
loop_
_entity_poly.entity_id
_entity_poly.type
_entity_poly.pdbx_seq_one_letter_code
_entity_poly.pdbx_strand_id
1 'polypeptide(L)'
;TDPDGIQRVQIRLGIYAPIGGPTWTNMHDDGVNGGDEVANDGVYTAVLSVREGTPLGTHEIAVRAFDAYGEMNTGDAVVKLVADDSTATVSGGVDSQVLIGLGVILFFGAVVVLVQLWRRNEEGGNDRFGMQ
;
A
#
# COMPACT_ATOMS: atom_id res chain seq x y z
N THR A 1 39.01 -4.94 10.61
CA THR A 1 38.57 -5.21 9.24
C THR A 1 39.30 -6.45 8.82
N ASP A 2 38.57 -7.54 8.63
CA ASP A 2 39.12 -8.83 8.22
C ASP A 2 39.61 -8.72 6.76
N PRO A 3 40.86 -9.10 6.42
CA PRO A 3 41.39 -9.02 5.07
C PRO A 3 40.69 -9.92 4.05
N ASP A 4 39.99 -10.96 4.50
CA ASP A 4 39.65 -12.10 3.65
C ASP A 4 38.20 -12.11 3.13
N GLY A 5 37.40 -11.12 3.54
CA GLY A 5 36.05 -10.90 3.03
C GLY A 5 35.02 -11.95 3.51
N ILE A 6 33.74 -11.61 3.36
CA ILE A 6 32.65 -12.51 3.71
C ILE A 6 32.33 -13.40 2.50
N GLN A 7 32.38 -14.72 2.68
CA GLN A 7 32.10 -15.67 1.60
C GLN A 7 30.61 -15.97 1.51
N ARG A 8 29.92 -16.12 2.65
CA ARG A 8 28.50 -16.46 2.69
C ARG A 8 27.85 -15.99 3.98
N VAL A 9 26.66 -15.41 3.87
CA VAL A 9 25.81 -15.07 5.00
C VAL A 9 24.52 -15.88 4.95
N GLN A 10 24.08 -16.37 6.11
CA GLN A 10 22.86 -17.17 6.24
C GLN A 10 22.02 -16.67 7.41
N ILE A 11 20.71 -16.73 7.24
CA ILE A 11 19.73 -16.33 8.26
C ILE A 11 18.80 -17.50 8.60
N ARG A 12 18.50 -17.64 9.89
CA ARG A 12 17.51 -18.55 10.45
C ARG A 12 16.25 -17.74 10.76
N LEU A 13 15.24 -17.94 9.92
CA LEU A 13 13.97 -17.22 9.97
C LEU A 13 12.99 -17.79 11.01
N GLY A 14 13.26 -18.96 11.58
CA GLY A 14 12.41 -19.58 12.58
C GLY A 14 10.99 -19.82 12.06
N ILE A 15 10.00 -19.20 12.72
CA ILE A 15 8.59 -19.28 12.36
C ILE A 15 8.28 -18.72 10.97
N TYR A 16 9.09 -17.78 10.48
CA TYR A 16 8.87 -17.16 9.18
C TYR A 16 9.49 -17.95 8.02
N ALA A 17 10.16 -19.07 8.30
CA ALA A 17 10.71 -19.91 7.26
C ALA A 17 9.60 -20.48 6.37
N PRO A 18 9.85 -20.65 5.06
CA PRO A 18 8.93 -21.38 4.19
C PRO A 18 8.64 -22.78 4.73
N ILE A 19 7.38 -23.21 4.67
CA ILE A 19 6.99 -24.57 5.06
C ILE A 19 7.77 -25.60 4.23
N GLY A 20 8.48 -26.52 4.89
CA GLY A 20 9.33 -27.51 4.22
C GLY A 20 10.64 -26.95 3.64
N GLY A 21 10.98 -25.69 3.90
CA GLY A 21 12.24 -25.08 3.50
C GLY A 21 13.41 -25.40 4.46
N PRO A 22 14.64 -25.02 4.09
CA PRO A 22 15.80 -25.16 4.97
C PRO A 22 15.68 -24.22 6.18
N THR A 23 16.21 -24.67 7.33
CA THR A 23 16.27 -23.85 8.55
C THR A 23 17.13 -22.60 8.40
N TRP A 24 18.12 -22.66 7.51
CA TRP A 24 19.04 -21.57 7.18
C TRP A 24 18.88 -21.20 5.71
N THR A 25 18.60 -19.93 5.46
CA THR A 25 18.44 -19.35 4.12
C THR A 25 19.65 -18.49 3.79
N ASN A 26 20.18 -18.58 2.58
CA ASN A 26 21.28 -17.70 2.14
C ASN A 26 20.78 -16.27 1.95
N MET A 27 21.58 -15.30 2.40
CA MET A 27 21.39 -13.88 2.14
C MET A 27 22.23 -13.46 0.92
N HIS A 28 21.83 -12.39 0.23
CA HIS A 28 22.42 -11.94 -1.02
C HIS A 28 22.77 -10.44 -0.95
N ASP A 29 23.85 -10.04 -1.63
CA ASP A 29 24.37 -8.66 -1.77
C ASP A 29 24.68 -8.42 -3.27
N ASP A 30 23.74 -8.80 -4.13
CA ASP A 30 23.90 -8.77 -5.59
C ASP A 30 22.98 -7.75 -6.29
N GLY A 31 22.23 -6.97 -5.51
CA GLY A 31 21.28 -5.95 -5.99
C GLY A 31 20.09 -6.50 -6.77
N VAL A 32 19.88 -7.82 -6.80
CA VAL A 32 18.83 -8.46 -7.61
C VAL A 32 18.04 -9.50 -6.82
N ASN A 33 18.73 -10.30 -6.00
CA ASN A 33 18.13 -11.38 -5.23
C ASN A 33 17.91 -10.96 -3.78
N GLY A 34 16.87 -11.52 -3.15
CA GLY A 34 16.67 -11.36 -1.72
C GLY A 34 16.21 -9.98 -1.25
N GLY A 35 15.88 -9.05 -2.15
CA GLY A 35 15.41 -7.71 -1.82
C GLY A 35 16.52 -6.69 -1.58
N ASP A 36 17.74 -7.02 -2.00
CA ASP A 36 18.87 -6.10 -1.97
C ASP A 36 18.74 -5.00 -3.05
N GLU A 37 18.99 -3.75 -2.68
CA GLU A 37 18.85 -2.56 -3.55
C GLU A 37 20.17 -2.18 -4.22
N VAL A 38 21.32 -2.44 -3.58
CA VAL A 38 22.63 -1.99 -4.06
C VAL A 38 23.63 -3.13 -3.99
N ALA A 39 24.03 -3.63 -5.16
CA ALA A 39 24.98 -4.74 -5.24
C ALA A 39 26.37 -4.39 -4.70
N ASN A 40 26.93 -5.31 -3.91
CA ASN A 40 28.29 -5.29 -3.35
C ASN A 40 28.56 -4.10 -2.42
N ASP A 41 27.56 -3.65 -1.67
CA ASP A 41 27.73 -2.62 -0.65
C ASP A 41 28.12 -3.21 0.74
N GLY A 42 28.15 -4.54 0.84
CA GLY A 42 28.45 -5.28 2.06
C GLY A 42 27.22 -5.51 2.95
N VAL A 43 26.02 -5.13 2.50
CA VAL A 43 24.75 -5.30 3.20
C VAL A 43 23.99 -6.47 2.59
N TYR A 44 24.09 -7.63 3.25
CA TYR A 44 23.37 -8.81 2.83
C TYR A 44 21.89 -8.72 3.21
N THR A 45 21.01 -9.00 2.25
CA THR A 45 19.56 -8.94 2.42
C THR A 45 18.89 -10.30 2.17
N ALA A 46 17.78 -10.55 2.85
CA ALA A 46 16.91 -11.71 2.62
C ALA A 46 15.43 -11.33 2.81
N VAL A 47 14.57 -11.90 1.95
CA VAL A 47 13.12 -11.66 2.03
C VAL A 47 12.49 -12.53 3.10
N LEU A 48 11.72 -11.89 3.97
CA LEU A 48 10.86 -12.52 4.95
C LEU A 48 9.41 -12.55 4.47
N SER A 49 8.71 -13.67 4.67
CA SER A 49 7.27 -13.74 4.42
C SER A 49 6.54 -14.01 5.74
N VAL A 50 5.73 -13.04 6.18
CA VAL A 50 4.85 -13.18 7.33
C VAL A 50 3.48 -13.63 6.83
N ARG A 51 2.98 -14.75 7.35
CA ARG A 51 1.70 -15.34 6.93
C ARG A 51 0.58 -14.88 7.84
N GLU A 52 -0.64 -14.81 7.31
CA GLU A 52 -1.84 -14.70 8.15
C GLU A 52 -1.88 -15.87 9.14
N GLY A 53 -2.09 -15.55 10.42
CA GLY A 53 -2.02 -16.53 11.51
C GLY A 53 -0.65 -16.71 12.16
N THR A 54 0.39 -15.98 11.71
CA THR A 54 1.65 -15.91 12.47
C THR A 54 1.37 -15.27 13.85
N PRO A 55 1.68 -15.94 14.98
CA PRO A 55 1.44 -15.41 16.32
C PRO A 55 2.10 -14.05 16.51
N LEU A 56 1.35 -13.10 17.07
CA LEU A 56 1.89 -11.80 17.46
C LEU A 56 2.89 -11.98 18.61
N GLY A 57 3.84 -11.05 18.72
CA GLY A 57 4.86 -11.08 19.76
C GLY A 57 6.28 -11.06 19.22
N THR A 58 7.23 -11.40 20.09
CA THR A 58 8.67 -11.38 19.80
C THR A 58 9.12 -12.73 19.28
N HIS A 59 9.75 -12.72 18.11
CA HIS A 59 10.34 -13.89 17.48
C HIS A 59 11.83 -13.66 17.28
N GLU A 60 12.62 -14.65 17.65
CA GLU A 60 14.06 -14.62 17.51
C GLU A 60 14.47 -15.09 16.11
N ILE A 61 15.40 -14.37 15.50
CA ILE A 61 16.08 -14.72 14.27
C ILE A 61 17.59 -14.76 14.55
N ALA A 62 18.28 -15.68 13.90
CA ALA A 62 19.73 -15.80 14.04
C ALA A 62 20.39 -15.63 12.67
N VAL A 63 21.53 -14.97 12.63
CA VAL A 63 22.35 -14.75 11.43
C VAL A 63 23.71 -15.36 11.67
N ARG A 64 24.29 -15.97 10.63
CA ARG A 64 25.66 -16.43 10.65
C ARG A 64 26.39 -16.04 9.37
N ALA A 65 27.63 -15.63 9.52
CA ALA A 65 28.53 -15.30 8.43
C ALA A 65 29.71 -16.27 8.42
N PHE A 66 30.16 -16.63 7.22
CA PHE A 66 31.35 -17.45 6.98
C PHE A 66 32.38 -16.66 6.18
N ASP A 67 33.64 -16.76 6.57
CA ASP A 67 34.77 -16.23 5.81
C ASP A 67 35.28 -17.24 4.76
N ALA A 68 36.35 -16.89 4.04
CA ALA A 68 36.99 -17.75 3.04
C ALA A 68 37.71 -18.98 3.61
N TYR A 69 38.00 -19.01 4.91
CA TYR A 69 38.69 -20.10 5.61
C TYR A 69 37.75 -21.00 6.43
N GLY A 70 36.46 -20.67 6.47
CA GLY A 70 35.43 -21.40 7.20
C GLY A 70 35.21 -20.94 8.64
N GLU A 71 35.82 -19.83 9.06
CA GLU A 71 35.52 -19.17 10.34
C GLU A 71 34.05 -18.73 10.33
N MET A 72 33.34 -19.01 11.44
CA MET A 72 31.92 -18.71 11.58
C MET A 72 31.72 -17.65 12.65
N ASN A 73 31.03 -16.57 12.30
CA ASN A 73 30.53 -15.59 13.25
C ASN A 73 29.00 -15.65 13.30
N THR A 74 28.41 -15.51 14.48
CA THR A 74 26.96 -15.59 14.70
C THR A 74 26.45 -14.32 15.37
N GLY A 75 25.27 -13.88 14.99
CA GLY A 75 24.57 -12.77 15.63
C GLY A 75 23.08 -13.06 15.75
N ASP A 76 22.46 -12.61 16.83
CA ASP A 76 21.05 -12.84 17.10
C ASP A 76 20.28 -11.51 17.05
N ALA A 77 19.05 -11.55 16.57
CA ALA A 77 18.17 -10.39 16.51
C ALA A 77 16.72 -10.78 16.85
N VAL A 78 15.94 -9.80 17.32
CA VAL A 78 14.55 -10.02 17.73
C VAL A 78 13.62 -9.17 16.86
N VAL A 79 12.63 -9.82 16.27
CA VAL A 79 11.58 -9.18 15.47
C VAL A 79 10.27 -9.23 16.26
N LYS A 80 9.64 -8.07 16.49
CA LYS A 80 8.35 -7.97 17.18
C LYS A 80 7.22 -7.74 16.18
N LEU A 81 6.31 -8.70 16.08
CA LEU A 81 5.06 -8.56 15.35
C LEU A 81 4.01 -7.88 16.23
N VAL A 82 3.40 -6.84 15.68
CA VAL A 82 2.30 -6.10 16.31
C VAL A 82 1.09 -6.20 15.39
N ALA A 83 -0.11 -6.27 15.97
CA ALA A 83 -1.35 -6.25 15.19
C ALA A 83 -1.40 -4.97 14.35
N ASP A 84 -1.86 -5.11 13.11
CA ASP A 84 -2.16 -3.96 12.29
C ASP A 84 -3.42 -3.27 12.85
N ASP A 85 -3.27 -2.06 13.38
CA ASP A 85 -4.38 -1.23 13.87
C ASP A 85 -4.92 -0.32 12.75
N SER A 86 -4.51 -0.56 11.50
CA SER A 86 -5.01 0.15 10.34
C SER A 86 -6.49 -0.18 10.13
N THR A 87 -7.38 0.60 10.74
CA THR A 87 -8.75 0.70 10.28
C THR A 87 -8.71 1.20 8.84
N ALA A 88 -8.82 0.29 7.87
CA ALA A 88 -8.96 0.61 6.47
C ALA A 88 -10.21 1.48 6.30
N THR A 89 -10.03 2.80 6.39
CA THR A 89 -11.09 3.76 6.12
C THR A 89 -11.28 3.70 4.62
N VAL A 90 -12.29 2.95 4.19
CA VAL A 90 -12.75 2.95 2.79
C VAL A 90 -13.25 4.35 2.49
N SER A 91 -12.34 5.24 2.06
CA SER A 91 -12.64 6.58 1.54
C SER A 91 -13.18 6.45 0.11
N GLY A 92 -14.20 5.60 -0.07
CA GLY A 92 -14.88 5.36 -1.34
C GLY A 92 -16.26 6.01 -1.42
N GLY A 93 -16.52 7.02 -0.59
CA GLY A 93 -17.75 7.80 -0.63
C GLY A 93 -17.70 8.90 -1.69
N VAL A 94 -18.85 9.22 -2.29
CA VAL A 94 -18.98 10.36 -3.20
C VAL A 94 -18.65 11.67 -2.46
N ASP A 95 -17.76 12.48 -3.04
CA ASP A 95 -17.35 13.75 -2.44
C ASP A 95 -18.55 14.70 -2.29
N SER A 96 -18.76 15.17 -1.05
CA SER A 96 -19.85 16.07 -0.70
C SER A 96 -19.78 17.39 -1.48
N GLN A 97 -18.58 17.87 -1.81
CA GLN A 97 -18.40 19.08 -2.61
C GLN A 97 -18.86 18.89 -4.05
N VAL A 98 -18.65 17.70 -4.63
CA VAL A 98 -19.13 17.38 -5.98
C VAL A 98 -20.65 17.29 -6.00
N LEU A 99 -21.28 16.70 -4.97
CA LEU A 99 -22.74 16.67 -4.86
C LEU A 99 -23.33 18.07 -4.71
N ILE A 100 -22.73 18.93 -3.89
CA ILE A 100 -23.17 20.30 -3.71
C ILE A 100 -23.02 21.08 -5.03
N GLY A 101 -21.88 20.95 -5.70
CA GLY A 101 -21.64 21.60 -7.00
C GLY A 101 -22.66 21.19 -8.06
N LEU A 102 -22.90 19.88 -8.23
CA LEU A 102 -23.90 19.38 -9.17
C LEU A 102 -25.32 19.79 -8.78
N GLY A 103 -25.65 19.80 -7.48
CA GLY A 103 -26.94 20.23 -6.97
C GLY A 103 -27.24 21.70 -7.28
N VAL A 104 -26.24 22.58 -7.11
CA VAL A 104 -26.39 24.02 -7.41
C VAL A 104 -26.60 24.24 -8.91
N ILE A 105 -25.84 23.55 -9.77
CA ILE A 105 -25.99 23.66 -11.24
C ILE A 105 -27.39 23.22 -11.68
N LEU A 106 -27.86 22.09 -11.16
CA LEU A 106 -29.22 21.58 -11.43
C LEU A 106 -30.31 22.55 -10.96
N PHE A 107 -30.14 23.13 -9.77
CA PHE A 107 -31.11 24.08 -9.21
C PHE A 107 -31.21 25.35 -10.06
N PHE A 108 -30.08 25.97 -10.41
CA PHE A 108 -30.10 27.15 -11.29
C PHE A 108 -30.63 26.82 -12.68
N GLY A 109 -30.27 25.66 -13.25
CA GLY A 109 -30.81 25.21 -14.52
C GLY A 109 -32.34 25.06 -14.50
N ALA A 110 -32.89 24.47 -13.44
CA ALA A 110 -34.33 24.31 -13.26
C ALA A 110 -35.05 25.66 -13.12
N VAL A 111 -34.48 26.60 -12.36
CA VAL A 111 -35.03 27.96 -12.21
C VAL A 111 -35.08 28.69 -13.55
N VAL A 112 -34.01 28.64 -14.35
CA VAL A 112 -33.97 29.28 -15.67
C VAL A 112 -35.04 28.72 -16.61
N VAL A 113 -35.23 27.41 -16.62
CA VAL A 113 -36.28 26.75 -17.42
C VAL A 113 -37.67 27.18 -16.96
N LEU A 114 -37.90 27.26 -15.64
CA LEU A 114 -39.19 27.69 -15.09
C LEU A 114 -39.52 29.14 -15.48
N VAL A 115 -38.54 30.04 -15.41
CA VAL A 115 -38.69 31.44 -15.84
C VAL A 115 -38.95 31.56 -17.33
N GLN A 116 -38.27 30.76 -18.17
CA GLN A 116 -38.55 30.73 -19.61
C GLN A 116 -39.97 30.24 -19.92
N LEU A 117 -40.46 29.24 -19.19
CA LEU A 117 -41.83 28.73 -19.35
C LEU A 117 -42.86 29.76 -18.92
N TRP A 118 -42.62 30.49 -17.83
CA TRP A 118 -43.54 31.55 -17.38
C TRP A 118 -43.60 32.71 -18.38
N ARG A 119 -42.44 33.16 -18.89
CA ARG A 119 -42.39 34.22 -19.90
C ARG A 119 -43.02 33.81 -21.23
N ARG A 120 -42.87 32.55 -21.65
CA ARG A 120 -43.52 32.04 -22.88
C ARG A 120 -45.04 31.93 -22.75
N ASN A 121 -45.57 31.79 -21.54
CA ASN A 121 -47.01 31.68 -21.32
C ASN A 121 -47.72 33.06 -21.33
N GLU A 122 -46.98 34.16 -21.24
CA GLU A 122 -47.52 35.53 -21.29
C GLU A 122 -47.68 36.07 -22.74
N GLU A 123 -47.07 35.43 -23.74
CA GLU A 123 -47.14 35.85 -25.16
C GLU A 123 -48.26 35.14 -25.98
N GLY A 124 -49.11 34.35 -25.32
CA GLY A 124 -50.13 33.50 -25.98
C GLY A 124 -51.59 33.92 -25.85
N GLY A 125 -51.90 35.15 -25.43
CA GLY A 125 -53.29 35.58 -25.17
C GLY A 125 -53.61 36.97 -25.71
N ASN A 126 -53.83 37.09 -27.03
CA ASN A 126 -54.59 38.21 -27.58
C ASN A 126 -55.60 37.69 -28.61
N ASP A 127 -56.71 37.22 -28.07
CA ASP A 127 -57.88 36.77 -28.82
C ASP A 127 -58.44 37.89 -29.69
N ARG A 128 -58.59 37.61 -30.99
CA ARG A 128 -59.15 38.51 -32.01
C ARG A 128 -60.68 38.58 -31.97
N PHE A 129 -61.28 38.79 -30.79
CA PHE A 129 -62.70 39.10 -30.69
C PHE A 129 -62.92 40.61 -30.64
N GLY A 130 -63.02 41.21 -31.83
CA GLY A 130 -63.51 42.56 -32.03
C GLY A 130 -64.49 42.57 -33.20
N MET A 131 -65.75 42.19 -32.91
CA MET A 131 -66.92 42.55 -33.71
C MET A 131 -66.94 44.06 -33.89
N GLN A 132 -67.01 44.60 -35.12
CA GLN A 132 -67.99 45.58 -35.64
C GLN A 132 -67.89 45.58 -37.18
#